data_AF-A0AAD8N5F9-F1
#
_entry.id   AF-A0AAD8N5F9-F1
#
_cell.length_a   1.000
_cell.length_b   1.000
_cell.length_c   1.000
_cell.angle_alpha   90.00
_cell.angle_beta   90.00
_cell.angle_gamma   90.00
#
_symmetry.space_group_name_H-M   'P 1'
#
loop_
_entity.id
_entity.type
_entity.pdbx_description
1 polymer ?
#
loop_
_entity_poly.entity_id
_entity_poly.type
_entity_poly.pdbx_seq_one_letter_code
_entity_poly.pdbx_strand_id
1 'polypeptide(L)'
;MLEDLGSAPSGAIVLLHACAHNPTSVDPTIEQWEQIRQLMRSKSLLPFFDSAYQSVRIFVADGGECLTAHSYAKNMGLYGERVGALSIVCKTTDAASKVESQLKLVIRPMYSSPPLHRASIVAAILKDNDLYNEWTLELKAMADRIISMRQELFDALQEKGTPGDWSHIVKQIGMFTFTRLNSEQVTFMTNEYHIYMTSNGGLPNMVISKIYHVCTGCIAYNLGTGRGTSVLEMAATFEKACGKKIPVKLCAKRPGDATAVYASTEKTERELGWKAKYGVDEMCHNQWKCLIVPLI
;
A
#
# COMPACT_ATOMS: atom_id res chain seq x y z
N MET A 1 -22.12 4.22 -7.93
CA MET A 1 -21.78 4.73 -6.58
C MET A 1 -22.97 5.43 -5.92
N LEU A 2 -23.38 6.64 -6.34
CA LEU A 2 -24.48 7.35 -5.65
C LEU A 2 -25.81 6.57 -5.69
N GLU A 3 -26.12 5.91 -6.82
CA GLU A 3 -27.29 5.04 -6.92
C GLU A 3 -27.22 3.85 -5.95
N ASP A 4 -26.05 3.19 -5.87
CA ASP A 4 -25.81 2.06 -4.95
C ASP A 4 -25.95 2.51 -3.49
N LEU A 5 -25.38 3.67 -3.15
CA LEU A 5 -25.51 4.28 -1.82
C LEU A 5 -26.96 4.65 -1.52
N GLY A 6 -27.70 5.15 -2.51
CA GLY A 6 -29.11 5.48 -2.37
C GLY A 6 -30.01 4.26 -2.15
N SER A 7 -29.58 3.10 -2.64
CA SER A 7 -30.29 1.82 -2.52
C SER A 7 -29.88 1.04 -1.27
N ALA A 8 -28.81 1.45 -0.58
CA ALA A 8 -28.35 0.80 0.64
C ALA A 8 -29.40 0.91 1.77
N PRO A 9 -29.59 -0.15 2.57
CA PRO A 9 -30.51 -0.10 3.69
C PRO A 9 -30.01 0.86 4.77
N SER A 10 -30.95 1.49 5.48
CA SER A 10 -30.65 2.36 6.62
C SER A 10 -29.80 1.63 7.67
N GLY A 11 -28.80 2.31 8.22
CA GLY A 11 -27.85 1.73 9.17
C GLY A 11 -26.73 0.89 8.54
N ALA A 12 -26.69 0.74 7.20
CA ALA A 12 -25.58 0.05 6.55
C ALA A 12 -24.25 0.79 6.76
N ILE A 13 -23.17 0.01 6.91
CA ILE A 13 -21.80 0.51 7.00
C ILE A 13 -21.24 0.63 5.59
N VAL A 14 -20.73 1.80 5.24
CA VAL A 14 -20.12 2.05 3.92
C VAL A 14 -18.63 2.27 4.10
N LEU A 15 -17.82 1.36 3.56
CA LEU A 15 -16.37 1.48 3.55
C LEU A 15 -15.93 2.43 2.44
N LEU A 16 -15.16 3.45 2.79
CA LEU A 16 -14.70 4.51 1.90
C LEU A 16 -13.19 4.66 2.04
N HIS A 17 -12.44 4.64 0.93
CA HIS A 17 -11.05 5.08 0.97
C HIS A 17 -11.03 6.61 1.06
N ALA A 18 -10.43 7.16 2.12
CA ALA A 18 -10.46 8.60 2.37
C ALA A 18 -9.67 9.40 1.32
N CYS A 19 -8.61 8.80 0.80
CA CYS A 19 -7.82 9.31 -0.32
C CYS A 19 -6.96 8.19 -0.93
N ALA A 20 -6.32 8.48 -2.06
CA ALA A 20 -5.39 7.60 -2.77
C ALA A 20 -5.98 6.20 -2.97
N HIS A 21 -7.19 6.14 -3.56
CA HIS A 21 -7.96 4.91 -3.67
C HIS A 21 -7.12 3.75 -4.22
N ASN A 22 -7.01 2.66 -3.47
CA ASN A 22 -6.35 1.45 -3.93
C ASN A 22 -7.38 0.51 -4.58
N PRO A 23 -7.24 0.06 -5.84
CA PRO A 23 -6.06 0.21 -6.72
C PRO A 23 -6.14 1.31 -7.78
N THR A 24 -7.29 1.97 -7.94
CA THR A 24 -7.55 2.83 -9.12
C THR A 24 -6.86 4.19 -9.07
N SER A 25 -6.49 4.66 -7.88
CA SER A 25 -5.84 5.95 -7.62
C SER A 25 -6.67 7.17 -8.04
N VAL A 26 -8.00 6.98 -8.06
CA VAL A 26 -9.01 8.00 -8.37
C VAL A 26 -9.80 8.30 -7.13
N ASP A 27 -9.80 9.57 -6.73
CA ASP A 27 -10.52 10.06 -5.56
C ASP A 27 -11.68 10.98 -5.97
N PRO A 28 -12.77 11.03 -5.20
CA PRO A 28 -13.82 12.02 -5.40
C PRO A 28 -13.30 13.45 -5.21
N THR A 29 -13.85 14.40 -5.97
CA THR A 29 -13.63 15.84 -5.72
C THR A 29 -14.29 16.28 -4.42
N ILE A 30 -13.98 17.49 -3.94
CA ILE A 30 -14.58 18.04 -2.72
C ILE A 30 -16.12 18.13 -2.85
N GLU A 31 -16.61 18.55 -4.03
CA GLU A 31 -18.03 18.65 -4.34
C GLU A 31 -18.69 17.27 -4.36
N GLN A 32 -18.01 16.26 -4.92
CA GLN A 32 -18.49 14.89 -4.91
C GLN A 32 -18.50 14.31 -3.49
N TRP A 33 -17.49 14.58 -2.67
CA TRP A 33 -17.49 14.21 -1.26
C TRP A 33 -18.67 14.80 -0.50
N GLU A 34 -19.02 16.05 -0.79
CA GLU A 34 -20.19 16.70 -0.20
C GLU A 34 -21.50 16.01 -0.62
N GLN A 35 -21.65 15.67 -1.90
CA GLN A 35 -22.81 14.90 -2.37
C GLN A 35 -22.91 13.52 -1.69
N ILE A 36 -21.78 12.82 -1.57
CA ILE A 36 -21.71 11.51 -0.89
C ILE A 36 -22.12 11.68 0.58
N ARG A 37 -21.58 12.69 1.27
CA ARG A 37 -21.93 12.99 2.67
C ARG A 37 -23.42 13.23 2.83
N GLN A 38 -24.00 14.13 2.05
CA GLN A 38 -25.42 14.47 2.12
C GLN A 38 -26.31 13.23 1.89
N LEU A 39 -25.99 12.43 0.88
CA LEU A 39 -26.72 11.19 0.60
C LEU A 39 -26.64 10.22 1.78
N MET A 40 -25.43 9.94 2.28
CA MET A 40 -25.23 9.04 3.41
C MET A 40 -25.97 9.51 4.66
N ARG A 41 -26.01 10.82 4.92
CA ARG A 41 -26.78 11.40 6.04
C ARG A 41 -28.28 11.19 5.85
N SER A 42 -28.82 11.51 4.68
CA SER A 42 -30.26 11.31 4.38
C SER A 42 -30.70 9.84 4.50
N LYS A 43 -29.80 8.90 4.19
CA LYS A 43 -30.05 7.46 4.27
C LYS A 43 -29.66 6.83 5.61
N SER A 44 -29.20 7.64 6.58
CA SER A 44 -28.71 7.15 7.89
C SER A 44 -27.66 6.05 7.75
N LEU A 45 -26.75 6.19 6.79
CA LEU A 45 -25.63 5.28 6.57
C LEU A 45 -24.47 5.64 7.51
N LEU A 46 -23.71 4.63 7.93
CA LEU A 46 -22.55 4.80 8.79
C LEU A 46 -21.26 4.77 7.95
N PRO A 47 -20.56 5.92 7.80
CA PRO A 47 -19.29 5.94 7.08
C PRO A 47 -18.20 5.23 7.89
N PHE A 48 -17.45 4.36 7.21
CA PHE A 48 -16.22 3.79 7.70
C PHE A 48 -15.10 4.12 6.73
N PHE A 49 -14.16 4.97 7.13
CA PHE A 49 -13.03 5.35 6.31
C PHE A 49 -11.83 4.42 6.51
N ASP A 50 -11.23 3.99 5.41
CA ASP A 50 -9.85 3.49 5.37
C ASP A 50 -8.93 4.67 5.04
N SER A 51 -8.02 4.98 5.96
CA SER A 51 -7.26 6.23 6.09
C SER A 51 -8.07 7.43 6.61
N ALA A 52 -7.42 8.42 7.19
CA ALA A 52 -8.06 9.69 7.53
C ALA A 52 -7.28 10.88 6.99
N TYR A 53 -7.93 11.58 6.07
CA TYR A 53 -7.50 12.86 5.57
C TYR A 53 -8.74 13.76 5.42
N GLN A 54 -8.67 14.76 4.54
CA GLN A 54 -9.67 15.82 4.38
C GLN A 54 -11.12 15.33 4.32
N SER A 55 -11.41 14.19 3.68
CA SER A 55 -12.76 13.62 3.59
C SER A 55 -13.41 13.33 4.95
N VAL A 56 -12.66 12.80 5.93
CA VAL A 56 -13.18 12.54 7.28
C VAL A 56 -13.62 13.85 7.95
N ARG A 57 -12.87 14.94 7.76
CA ARG A 57 -13.19 16.24 8.39
C ARG A 57 -14.54 16.77 7.92
N ILE A 58 -14.86 16.65 6.64
CA ILE A 58 -16.15 17.10 6.08
C ILE A 58 -17.30 16.30 6.70
N PHE A 59 -17.11 14.99 6.92
CA PHE A 59 -18.12 14.13 7.54
C PHE A 59 -18.31 14.37 9.03
N VAL A 60 -17.31 14.89 9.73
CA VAL A 60 -17.39 15.20 11.17
C VAL A 60 -17.81 16.65 11.42
N ALA A 61 -17.66 17.55 10.45
CA ALA A 61 -17.94 18.98 10.59
C ALA A 61 -19.39 19.31 10.98
N ASP A 62 -20.35 18.44 10.64
CA ASP A 62 -21.76 18.56 11.01
C ASP A 62 -22.14 17.74 12.26
N GLY A 63 -21.15 17.24 13.01
CA GLY A 63 -21.37 16.40 14.19
C GLY A 63 -21.78 14.96 13.87
N GLY A 64 -21.63 14.51 12.63
CA GLY A 64 -21.98 13.15 12.25
C GLY A 64 -20.99 12.09 12.73
N GLU A 65 -21.51 10.88 12.93
CA GLU A 65 -20.73 9.72 13.39
C GLU A 65 -20.02 9.05 12.22
N CYS A 66 -18.83 8.49 12.48
CA CYS A 66 -18.06 7.70 11.52
C CYS A 66 -17.00 6.84 12.22
N LEU A 67 -16.52 5.82 11.51
CA LEU A 67 -15.34 5.03 11.88
C LEU A 67 -14.18 5.40 10.95
N THR A 68 -12.95 5.30 11.46
CA THR A 68 -11.74 5.58 10.68
C THR A 68 -10.63 4.60 11.07
N ALA A 69 -10.15 3.80 10.12
CA ALA A 69 -8.98 2.95 10.28
C ALA A 69 -7.77 3.63 9.68
N HIS A 70 -6.70 3.77 10.45
CA HIS A 70 -5.46 4.42 10.05
C HIS A 70 -4.33 3.40 10.02
N SER A 71 -3.45 3.50 9.02
CA SER A 71 -2.24 2.70 8.93
C SER A 71 -1.02 3.61 8.85
N TYR A 72 -0.01 3.32 9.68
CA TYR A 72 1.27 4.04 9.65
C TYR A 72 2.33 3.34 8.77
N ALA A 73 1.92 2.27 8.07
CA ALA A 73 2.84 1.46 7.29
C ALA A 73 3.48 2.24 6.13
N LYS A 74 2.71 3.13 5.47
CA LYS A 74 3.14 3.78 4.22
C LYS A 74 3.67 5.18 4.48
N ASN A 75 2.92 5.99 5.23
CA ASN A 75 3.28 7.38 5.52
C ASN A 75 4.49 7.51 6.48
N MET A 76 4.77 6.52 7.31
CA MET A 76 5.94 6.48 8.21
C MET A 76 6.89 5.33 7.90
N GLY A 77 6.68 4.58 6.81
CA GLY A 77 7.53 3.44 6.43
C GLY A 77 7.48 2.22 7.37
N LEU A 78 6.56 2.20 8.34
CA LEU A 78 6.49 1.18 9.40
C LEU A 78 5.74 -0.10 8.97
N TYR A 79 6.05 -0.65 7.79
CA TYR A 79 5.32 -1.79 7.20
C TYR A 79 5.33 -3.03 8.10
N GLY A 80 6.52 -3.42 8.57
CA GLY A 80 6.74 -4.61 9.42
C GLY A 80 6.25 -4.44 10.85
N GLU A 81 6.14 -3.19 11.32
CA GLU A 81 5.75 -2.89 12.69
C GLU A 81 4.24 -3.06 12.94
N ARG A 82 3.42 -3.09 11.88
CA ARG A 82 1.97 -3.32 12.00
C ARG A 82 1.26 -2.27 12.86
N VAL A 83 1.69 -1.01 12.76
CA VAL A 83 1.11 0.10 13.53
C VAL A 83 -0.08 0.71 12.79
N GLY A 84 -1.18 0.86 13.51
CA GLY A 84 -2.41 1.47 13.03
C GLY A 84 -3.28 1.92 14.19
N ALA A 85 -4.38 2.62 13.88
CA ALA A 85 -5.33 3.11 14.86
C ALA A 85 -6.77 3.04 14.33
N LEU A 86 -7.71 2.68 15.19
CA LEU A 86 -9.14 2.80 14.91
C LEU A 86 -9.67 3.97 15.72
N SER A 87 -10.25 4.98 15.06
CA SER A 87 -10.95 6.07 15.73
C SER A 87 -12.43 6.01 15.38
N ILE A 88 -13.29 6.15 16.37
CA ILE A 88 -14.75 6.15 16.21
C ILE A 88 -15.28 7.46 16.75
N VAL A 89 -15.99 8.20 15.90
CA VAL A 89 -16.65 9.45 16.26
C VAL A 89 -18.07 9.12 16.69
N CYS A 90 -18.40 9.45 17.93
CA CYS A 90 -19.73 9.26 18.51
C CYS A 90 -20.37 10.62 18.82
N LYS A 91 -21.71 10.69 18.78
CA LYS A 91 -22.45 11.93 19.07
C LYS A 91 -22.30 12.41 20.52
N THR A 92 -22.15 11.48 21.46
CA THR A 92 -22.12 11.78 22.90
C THR A 92 -20.96 11.08 23.59
N THR A 93 -20.52 11.66 24.70
CA THR A 93 -19.49 11.08 25.57
C THR A 93 -19.94 9.74 26.15
N ASP A 94 -21.20 9.60 26.54
CA ASP A 94 -21.79 8.34 27.00
C ASP A 94 -21.74 7.24 25.93
N ALA A 95 -22.09 7.56 24.68
CA ALA A 95 -21.98 6.62 23.57
C ALA A 95 -20.52 6.22 23.32
N ALA A 96 -19.59 7.18 23.36
CA ALA A 96 -18.16 6.90 23.21
C ALA A 96 -17.64 5.93 24.29
N SER A 97 -18.00 6.15 25.57
CA SER A 97 -17.61 5.26 26.66
C SER A 97 -18.18 3.84 26.50
N LYS A 98 -19.43 3.72 26.05
CA LYS A 98 -20.06 2.41 25.76
C LYS A 98 -19.36 1.69 24.61
N VAL A 99 -19.08 2.40 23.52
CA VAL A 99 -18.34 1.86 22.36
C VAL A 99 -16.94 1.41 22.76
N GLU A 100 -16.21 2.23 23.54
CA GLU A 100 -14.88 1.88 24.03
C GLU A 100 -14.90 0.60 24.87
N SER A 101 -15.88 0.45 25.77
CA SER A 101 -16.06 -0.78 26.57
C SER A 101 -16.26 -2.00 25.68
N GLN A 102 -17.10 -1.91 24.64
CA GLN A 102 -17.34 -3.02 23.72
C GLN A 102 -16.10 -3.34 22.87
N LEU A 103 -15.37 -2.32 22.39
CA LEU A 103 -14.11 -2.51 21.68
C LEU A 103 -13.08 -3.27 22.51
N LYS A 104 -12.95 -2.95 23.80
CA LYS A 104 -12.05 -3.67 24.72
C LYS A 104 -12.43 -5.15 24.85
N LEU A 105 -13.73 -5.46 24.89
CA LEU A 105 -14.23 -6.84 24.93
C LEU A 105 -13.94 -7.61 23.64
N VAL A 106 -13.93 -6.94 22.48
CA VAL A 106 -13.55 -7.55 21.20
C VAL A 106 -12.04 -7.76 21.10
N ILE A 107 -11.24 -6.76 21.51
CA ILE A 107 -9.77 -6.78 21.38
C ILE A 107 -9.14 -7.84 22.30
N ARG A 108 -9.61 -7.92 23.54
CA ARG A 108 -9.02 -8.77 24.59
C ARG A 108 -8.91 -10.26 24.21
N PRO A 109 -9.93 -10.94 23.66
CA PRO A 109 -9.80 -12.32 23.23
C PRO A 109 -9.00 -12.50 21.93
N MET A 110 -8.83 -11.45 21.10
CA MET A 110 -8.08 -11.55 19.85
C MET A 110 -6.57 -11.53 20.09
N TYR A 111 -6.08 -10.58 20.89
CA TYR A 111 -4.64 -10.41 21.13
C TYR A 111 -4.31 -9.76 22.48
N SER A 112 -5.25 -9.77 23.43
CA SER A 112 -5.15 -9.14 24.76
C SER A 112 -5.01 -7.62 24.71
N SER A 113 -3.83 -7.13 24.35
CA SER A 113 -3.49 -5.71 24.29
C SER A 113 -2.50 -5.45 23.15
N PRO A 114 -2.58 -4.29 22.46
CA PRO A 114 -1.69 -3.99 21.34
C PRO A 114 -0.22 -3.79 21.79
N PRO A 115 0.76 -3.96 20.88
CA PRO A 115 2.18 -3.75 21.19
C PRO A 115 2.50 -2.30 21.54
N LEU A 116 3.10 -2.05 22.71
CA LEU A 116 3.43 -0.69 23.18
C LEU A 116 4.54 -0.03 22.36
N HIS A 117 5.66 -0.74 22.15
CA HIS A 117 6.87 -0.18 21.54
C HIS A 117 6.60 0.40 20.14
N ARG A 118 5.80 -0.29 19.34
CA ARG A 118 5.58 0.09 17.94
C ARG A 118 4.72 1.34 17.82
N ALA A 119 3.72 1.48 18.69
CA ALA A 119 2.94 2.71 18.80
C ALA A 119 3.77 3.87 19.37
N SER A 120 4.79 3.59 20.19
CA SER A 120 5.64 4.63 20.76
C SER A 120 6.51 5.36 19.73
N ILE A 121 6.92 4.69 18.64
CA ILE A 121 7.64 5.33 17.52
C ILE A 121 6.77 6.42 16.88
N VAL A 122 5.54 6.06 16.52
CA VAL A 122 4.56 7.00 15.96
C VAL A 122 4.28 8.13 16.94
N ALA A 123 4.08 7.81 18.22
CA ALA A 123 3.82 8.81 19.24
C ALA A 123 5.00 9.75 19.48
N ALA A 124 6.24 9.28 19.37
CA ALA A 124 7.43 10.11 19.51
C ALA A 124 7.50 11.14 18.37
N ILE A 125 7.33 10.70 17.11
CA ILE A 125 7.34 11.56 15.93
C ILE A 125 6.20 12.59 16.00
N LEU A 126 4.98 12.18 16.39
CA LEU A 126 3.81 13.07 16.39
C LEU A 126 3.77 14.06 17.56
N LYS A 127 4.48 13.80 18.66
CA LYS A 127 4.48 14.68 19.85
C LYS A 127 5.61 15.69 19.85
N ASP A 128 6.69 15.40 19.13
CA ASP A 128 7.85 16.28 19.02
C ASP A 128 7.72 17.13 17.75
N ASN A 129 7.72 18.45 17.90
CA ASN A 129 7.52 19.36 16.77
C ASN A 129 8.65 19.28 15.74
N ASP A 130 9.89 19.05 16.17
CA ASP A 130 11.03 19.01 15.27
C ASP A 130 11.00 17.71 14.45
N LEU A 131 10.76 16.58 15.11
CA LEU A 131 10.58 15.29 14.42
C LEU A 131 9.35 15.28 13.50
N TYR A 132 8.25 15.91 13.93
CA TYR A 132 7.05 16.04 13.11
C TYR A 132 7.33 16.85 11.84
N ASN A 133 8.08 17.96 11.96
CA ASN A 133 8.44 18.81 10.83
C ASN A 133 9.37 18.08 9.86
N GLU A 134 10.39 17.40 10.38
CA GLU A 134 11.32 16.59 9.57
C GLU A 134 10.56 15.49 8.81
N TRP A 135 9.72 14.72 9.51
CA TRP A 135 8.88 13.70 8.90
C TRP A 135 7.95 14.29 7.81
N THR A 136 7.36 15.45 8.05
CA THR A 136 6.48 16.11 7.08
C THR A 136 7.23 16.54 5.82
N LEU A 137 8.47 17.02 5.96
CA LEU A 137 9.34 17.36 4.84
C LEU A 137 9.72 16.13 4.01
N GLU A 138 10.13 15.04 4.66
CA GLU A 138 10.44 13.77 3.98
C GLU A 138 9.22 13.21 3.25
N LEU A 139 8.05 13.23 3.91
CA LEU A 139 6.80 12.75 3.32
C LEU A 139 6.43 13.57 2.08
N LYS A 140 6.61 14.90 2.13
CA LYS A 140 6.39 15.77 0.98
C LYS A 140 7.36 15.47 -0.15
N ALA A 141 8.66 15.33 0.14
CA ALA A 141 9.66 14.98 -0.88
C ALA A 141 9.34 13.65 -1.57
N MET A 142 8.84 12.66 -0.82
CA MET A 142 8.41 11.38 -1.38
C MET A 142 7.16 11.50 -2.26
N ALA A 143 6.20 12.35 -1.87
CA ALA A 143 5.02 12.65 -2.68
C ALA A 143 5.39 13.40 -3.97
N ASP A 144 6.24 14.43 -3.87
CA ASP A 144 6.72 15.22 -5.01
C ASP A 144 7.46 14.33 -6.02
N ARG A 145 8.30 13.39 -5.54
CA ARG A 145 8.95 12.40 -6.41
C ARG A 145 7.95 11.54 -7.17
N ILE A 146 6.88 11.07 -6.51
CA ILE A 146 5.82 10.29 -7.18
C ILE A 146 5.13 11.12 -8.27
N ILE A 147 4.87 12.39 -8.00
CA ILE A 147 4.24 13.31 -8.96
C ILE A 147 5.17 13.50 -10.17
N SER A 148 6.47 13.73 -9.96
CA SER A 148 7.47 13.84 -11.03
C SER A 148 7.49 12.61 -11.92
N MET A 149 7.55 11.41 -11.32
CA MET A 149 7.58 10.16 -12.09
C MET A 149 6.34 9.96 -12.97
N ARG A 150 5.16 10.41 -12.51
CA ARG A 150 3.92 10.37 -13.32
C ARG A 150 3.98 11.34 -14.49
N GLN A 151 4.49 12.54 -14.26
CA GLN A 151 4.66 13.55 -15.29
C GLN A 151 5.64 13.07 -16.36
N GLU A 152 6.80 12.56 -15.96
CA GLU A 152 7.82 12.01 -16.87
C GLU A 152 7.27 10.89 -17.75
N LEU A 153 6.47 9.98 -17.19
CA LEU A 153 5.83 8.92 -17.96
C LEU A 153 4.82 9.48 -18.96
N PHE A 154 3.97 10.41 -18.54
CA PHE A 154 2.99 11.02 -19.41
C PHE A 154 3.64 11.76 -20.58
N ASP A 155 4.67 12.55 -20.31
CA ASP A 155 5.43 13.29 -21.32
C ASP A 155 6.09 12.34 -22.32
N ALA A 156 6.72 11.26 -21.83
CA ALA A 156 7.33 10.25 -22.68
C ALA A 156 6.31 9.52 -23.58
N LEU A 157 5.13 9.20 -23.05
CA LEU A 157 4.06 8.57 -23.82
C LEU A 157 3.52 9.49 -24.92
N GLN A 158 3.40 10.79 -24.64
CA GLN A 158 3.01 11.80 -25.62
C GLN A 158 4.07 11.98 -26.71
N GLU A 159 5.35 12.11 -26.32
CA GLU A 159 6.47 12.28 -27.25
C GLU A 159 6.56 11.11 -28.24
N LYS A 160 6.28 9.89 -27.77
CA LYS A 160 6.25 8.69 -28.62
C LYS A 160 4.98 8.54 -29.46
N GLY A 161 4.02 9.45 -29.37
CA GLY A 161 2.76 9.39 -30.10
C GLY A 161 1.93 8.15 -29.74
N THR A 162 2.01 7.71 -28.48
CA THR A 162 1.32 6.49 -28.03
C THR A 162 -0.20 6.66 -28.19
N PRO A 163 -0.91 5.73 -28.83
CA PRO A 163 -2.36 5.85 -29.02
C PRO A 163 -3.13 5.96 -27.70
N GLY A 164 -4.19 6.77 -27.69
CA GLY A 164 -5.12 6.93 -26.55
C GLY A 164 -4.84 8.15 -25.65
N ASP A 165 -5.73 8.37 -24.68
CA ASP A 165 -5.58 9.46 -23.69
C ASP A 165 -4.89 8.96 -22.41
N TRP A 166 -3.68 9.49 -22.19
CA TRP A 166 -2.84 9.19 -21.02
C TRP A 166 -2.95 10.22 -19.89
N SER A 167 -3.80 11.26 -20.03
CA SER A 167 -3.94 12.34 -19.04
C SER A 167 -4.37 11.87 -17.66
N HIS A 168 -4.93 10.66 -17.58
CA HIS A 168 -5.30 10.02 -16.32
C HIS A 168 -4.08 9.70 -15.44
N ILE A 169 -2.88 9.49 -16.00
CA ILE A 169 -1.66 9.17 -15.23
C ILE A 169 -1.28 10.31 -14.28
N VAL A 170 -1.36 11.56 -14.76
CA VAL A 170 -1.03 12.77 -13.99
C VAL A 170 -2.17 13.26 -13.10
N LYS A 171 -3.42 12.89 -13.42
CA LYS A 171 -4.60 13.20 -12.59
C LYS A 171 -4.76 12.26 -11.39
N GLN A 172 -4.24 11.03 -11.50
CA GLN A 172 -4.27 10.04 -10.42
C GLN A 172 -3.35 10.43 -9.26
N ILE A 173 -3.73 10.06 -8.04
CA ILE A 173 -2.96 10.31 -6.82
C ILE A 173 -2.62 9.04 -6.05
N GLY A 174 -1.58 9.09 -5.22
CA GLY A 174 -1.16 7.95 -4.41
C GLY A 174 -0.10 7.07 -5.08
N MET A 175 0.21 5.94 -4.45
CA MET A 175 1.36 5.08 -4.76
C MET A 175 1.19 4.15 -5.98
N PHE A 176 -0.02 4.05 -6.52
CA PHE A 176 -0.33 3.16 -7.63
C PHE A 176 -0.74 3.95 -8.87
N THR A 177 -0.42 3.45 -10.06
CA THR A 177 -0.91 3.99 -11.31
C THR A 177 -1.71 2.92 -12.01
N PHE A 178 -2.88 3.29 -12.51
CA PHE A 178 -3.72 2.42 -13.29
C PHE A 178 -3.60 2.80 -14.76
N THR A 179 -2.92 1.96 -15.56
CA THR A 179 -2.57 2.26 -16.96
C THR A 179 -3.68 1.97 -17.96
N ARG A 180 -4.73 1.25 -17.52
CA ARG A 180 -5.82 0.73 -18.39
C ARG A 180 -5.33 -0.24 -19.47
N LEU A 181 -4.14 -0.80 -19.34
CA LEU A 181 -3.69 -1.90 -20.20
C LEU A 181 -4.58 -3.13 -19.96
N ASN A 182 -4.99 -3.78 -21.04
CA ASN A 182 -5.73 -5.03 -20.95
C ASN A 182 -4.80 -6.21 -20.61
N SER A 183 -5.36 -7.36 -20.25
CA SER A 183 -4.59 -8.54 -19.82
C SER A 183 -3.57 -9.02 -20.87
N GLU A 184 -3.88 -8.90 -22.16
CA GLU A 184 -2.97 -9.30 -23.25
C GLU A 184 -1.78 -8.34 -23.33
N GLN A 185 -2.03 -7.04 -23.24
CA GLN A 185 -0.99 -6.00 -23.20
C GLN A 185 -0.13 -6.13 -21.94
N VAL A 186 -0.72 -6.41 -20.77
CA VAL A 186 0.03 -6.67 -19.53
C VAL A 186 0.96 -7.89 -19.69
N THR A 187 0.45 -8.95 -20.33
CA THR A 187 1.23 -10.17 -20.59
C THR A 187 2.38 -9.88 -21.56
N PHE A 188 2.13 -9.11 -22.61
CA PHE A 188 3.16 -8.65 -23.54
C PHE A 188 4.24 -7.81 -22.85
N MET A 189 3.85 -6.84 -22.02
CA MET A 189 4.78 -6.03 -21.21
C MET A 189 5.63 -6.91 -20.27
N THR A 190 5.06 -7.98 -19.75
CA THR A 190 5.75 -8.93 -18.87
C THR A 190 6.74 -9.80 -19.64
N ASN A 191 6.32 -10.36 -20.78
CA ASN A 191 7.13 -11.32 -21.54
C ASN A 191 8.25 -10.63 -22.32
N GLU A 192 7.95 -9.54 -23.03
CA GLU A 192 8.91 -8.87 -23.91
C GLU A 192 9.79 -7.86 -23.18
N TYR A 193 9.21 -7.14 -22.21
CA TYR A 193 9.88 -6.02 -21.55
C TYR A 193 10.19 -6.27 -20.07
N HIS A 194 9.73 -7.40 -19.50
CA HIS A 194 9.93 -7.75 -18.09
C HIS A 194 9.39 -6.67 -17.14
N ILE A 195 8.28 -6.04 -17.53
CA ILE A 195 7.55 -5.06 -16.74
C ILE A 195 6.34 -5.77 -16.14
N TYR A 196 6.45 -6.09 -14.86
CA TYR A 196 5.45 -6.81 -14.11
C TYR A 196 4.44 -5.84 -13.49
N MET A 197 3.16 -6.07 -13.77
CA MET A 197 2.04 -5.34 -13.19
C MET A 197 0.87 -6.29 -12.93
N THR A 198 -0.14 -5.83 -12.20
CA THR A 198 -1.34 -6.62 -11.98
C THR A 198 -2.11 -6.80 -13.30
N SER A 199 -2.83 -7.91 -13.43
CA SER A 199 -3.53 -8.27 -14.68
C SER A 199 -4.56 -7.25 -15.16
N ASN A 200 -5.04 -6.38 -14.27
CA ASN A 200 -5.95 -5.30 -14.61
C ASN A 200 -5.24 -4.00 -15.05
N GLY A 201 -3.90 -3.99 -15.16
CA GLY A 201 -3.11 -2.82 -15.54
C GLY A 201 -2.72 -1.90 -14.36
N GLY A 202 -3.01 -2.28 -13.11
CA GLY A 202 -2.52 -1.57 -11.94
C GLY A 202 -1.03 -1.87 -11.68
N LEU A 203 -0.21 -0.84 -11.45
CA LEU A 203 1.18 -0.99 -11.03
C LEU A 203 1.60 -0.01 -9.94
N PRO A 204 2.54 -0.37 -9.06
CA PRO A 204 3.18 0.60 -8.15
C PRO A 204 3.97 1.64 -8.95
N ASN A 205 3.98 2.90 -8.52
CA ASN A 205 4.67 3.98 -9.25
C ASN A 205 6.17 3.73 -9.43
N MET A 206 6.81 2.93 -8.57
CA MET A 206 8.21 2.54 -8.78
C MET A 206 8.44 1.80 -10.11
N VAL A 207 7.43 1.10 -10.62
CA VAL A 207 7.47 0.39 -11.92
C VAL A 207 7.34 1.36 -13.09
N ILE A 208 6.82 2.57 -12.88
CA ILE A 208 6.77 3.62 -13.90
C ILE A 208 8.16 3.93 -14.44
N SER A 209 9.19 4.00 -13.58
CA SER A 209 10.56 4.23 -14.02
C SER A 209 11.02 3.21 -15.08
N LYS A 210 10.62 1.94 -14.96
CA LYS A 210 10.93 0.90 -15.95
C LYS A 210 10.17 1.11 -17.26
N ILE A 211 8.91 1.54 -17.21
CA ILE A 211 8.13 1.88 -18.41
C ILE A 211 8.76 3.10 -19.10
N TYR A 212 9.10 4.14 -18.33
CA TYR A 212 9.82 5.31 -18.82
C TYR A 212 11.13 4.91 -19.50
N HIS A 213 11.93 4.04 -18.87
CA HIS A 213 13.16 3.52 -19.48
C HIS A 213 12.92 2.78 -20.81
N VAL A 214 11.86 1.99 -20.92
CA VAL A 214 11.46 1.39 -22.21
C VAL A 214 11.09 2.48 -23.22
N CYS A 215 10.38 3.53 -22.81
CA CYS A 215 10.04 4.67 -23.66
C CYS A 215 11.28 5.52 -24.05
N THR A 216 12.32 5.61 -23.23
CA THR A 216 13.55 6.37 -23.50
C THR A 216 14.66 5.56 -24.17
N GLY A 217 14.45 4.27 -24.47
CA GLY A 217 15.47 3.39 -25.04
C GLY A 217 16.50 2.86 -24.04
N CYS A 218 16.24 2.97 -22.74
CA CYS A 218 17.03 2.39 -21.66
C CYS A 218 16.63 0.92 -21.43
N ILE A 219 17.63 0.04 -21.29
CA ILE A 219 17.43 -1.40 -21.13
C ILE A 219 17.44 -1.77 -19.64
N ALA A 220 16.33 -2.30 -19.13
CA ALA A 220 16.25 -2.82 -17.76
C ALA A 220 16.79 -4.26 -17.68
N TYR A 221 17.67 -4.50 -16.70
CA TYR A 221 18.24 -5.82 -16.38
C TYR A 221 17.78 -6.27 -14.99
N ASN A 222 17.33 -7.51 -14.88
CA ASN A 222 17.08 -8.14 -13.59
C ASN A 222 18.36 -8.80 -13.09
N LEU A 223 18.93 -8.27 -12.00
CA LEU A 223 20.14 -8.80 -11.38
C LEU A 223 19.86 -9.83 -10.26
N GLY A 224 18.59 -10.19 -10.05
CA GLY A 224 18.17 -11.19 -9.05
C GLY A 224 18.57 -12.63 -9.42
N THR A 225 17.98 -13.60 -8.73
CA THR A 225 18.32 -15.03 -8.88
C THR A 225 17.58 -15.74 -10.02
N GLY A 226 16.52 -15.13 -10.56
CA GLY A 226 15.68 -15.76 -11.59
C GLY A 226 14.80 -16.90 -11.06
N ARG A 227 14.79 -17.14 -9.75
CA ARG A 227 14.03 -18.21 -9.10
C ARG A 227 13.26 -17.66 -7.90
N GLY A 228 11.96 -18.00 -7.83
CA GLY A 228 11.14 -17.69 -6.66
C GLY A 228 11.59 -18.48 -5.43
N THR A 229 11.54 -17.84 -4.26
CA THR A 229 11.77 -18.46 -2.96
C THR A 229 10.45 -18.51 -2.22
N SER A 230 10.04 -19.69 -1.77
CA SER A 230 8.81 -19.85 -0.98
C SER A 230 9.00 -19.35 0.45
N VAL A 231 7.89 -19.04 1.12
CA VAL A 231 7.89 -18.67 2.55
C VAL A 231 8.43 -19.82 3.42
N LEU A 232 8.16 -21.07 3.04
CA LEU A 232 8.66 -22.25 3.75
C LEU A 232 10.16 -22.43 3.58
N GLU A 233 10.69 -22.24 2.37
CA GLU A 233 12.14 -22.24 2.14
C GLU A 233 12.80 -21.12 2.94
N MET A 234 12.27 -19.90 2.90
CA MET A 234 12.77 -18.77 3.69
C MET A 234 12.82 -19.09 5.20
N ALA A 235 11.73 -19.65 5.74
CA ALA A 235 11.66 -20.02 7.15
C ALA A 235 12.70 -21.09 7.50
N ALA A 236 12.79 -22.16 6.72
CA ALA A 236 13.76 -23.25 6.95
C ALA A 236 15.21 -22.74 6.87
N THR A 237 15.51 -21.89 5.90
CA THR A 237 16.82 -21.29 5.73
C THR A 237 17.17 -20.35 6.90
N PHE A 238 16.20 -19.59 7.40
CA PHE A 238 16.39 -18.72 8.56
C PHE A 238 16.53 -19.52 9.87
N GLU A 239 15.78 -20.62 10.05
CA GLU A 239 15.98 -21.57 11.16
C GLU A 239 17.43 -22.08 11.18
N LYS A 240 17.94 -22.48 10.01
CA LYS A 240 19.32 -22.95 9.82
C LYS A 240 20.34 -21.85 10.15
N ALA A 241 20.09 -20.61 9.73
CA ALA A 241 20.98 -19.48 10.01
C ALA A 241 21.01 -19.13 11.51
N CYS A 242 19.86 -19.11 12.18
CA CYS A 242 19.76 -18.68 13.57
C CYS A 242 19.92 -19.81 14.61
N GLY A 243 19.89 -21.07 14.18
CA GLY A 243 19.94 -22.26 15.05
C GLY A 243 18.68 -22.44 15.91
N LYS A 244 17.57 -21.75 15.60
CA LYS A 244 16.31 -21.81 16.36
C LYS A 244 15.16 -22.29 15.48
N LYS A 245 14.23 -23.03 16.08
CA LYS A 245 12.98 -23.41 15.42
C LYS A 245 12.01 -22.22 15.35
N ILE A 246 11.47 -21.99 14.16
CA ILE A 246 10.49 -20.96 13.85
C ILE A 246 9.13 -21.65 13.75
N PRO A 247 8.16 -21.33 14.63
CA PRO A 247 6.84 -21.93 14.57
C PRO A 247 6.11 -21.49 13.29
N VAL A 248 5.81 -22.44 12.41
CA VAL A 248 5.06 -22.22 11.17
C VAL A 248 3.66 -22.81 11.29
N LYS A 249 2.62 -22.02 10.98
CA LYS A 249 1.24 -22.47 10.88
C LYS A 249 0.80 -22.42 9.41
N LEU A 250 0.50 -23.58 8.84
CA LEU A 250 -0.07 -23.68 7.49
C LEU A 250 -1.54 -23.25 7.53
N CYS A 251 -1.92 -22.36 6.60
CA CYS A 251 -3.29 -21.90 6.42
C CYS A 251 -3.64 -21.99 4.93
N ALA A 252 -4.93 -22.04 4.61
CA ALA A 252 -5.38 -22.04 3.22
C ALA A 252 -4.89 -20.77 2.49
N LYS A 253 -4.46 -20.95 1.24
CA LYS A 253 -4.09 -19.87 0.32
C LYS A 253 -5.28 -18.93 0.13
N ARG A 254 -5.07 -17.62 0.10
CA ARG A 254 -6.17 -16.68 -0.14
C ARG A 254 -6.57 -16.74 -1.60
N PRO A 255 -7.88 -16.64 -1.92
CA PRO A 255 -8.31 -16.50 -3.31
C PRO A 255 -7.56 -15.33 -3.98
N GLY A 256 -6.91 -15.59 -5.12
CA GLY A 256 -6.16 -14.58 -5.88
C GLY A 256 -4.65 -14.49 -5.57
N ASP A 257 -4.12 -15.21 -4.58
CA ASP A 257 -2.66 -15.22 -4.35
C ASP A 257 -1.93 -15.81 -5.56
N ALA A 258 -0.88 -15.14 -6.04
CA ALA A 258 -0.02 -15.67 -7.11
C ALA A 258 0.76 -16.90 -6.60
N THR A 259 0.90 -17.94 -7.43
CA THR A 259 1.65 -19.17 -7.05
C THR A 259 3.16 -18.94 -7.01
N ALA A 260 3.69 -18.08 -7.89
CA ALA A 260 5.06 -17.62 -7.87
C ALA A 260 5.14 -16.23 -8.51
N VAL A 261 5.98 -15.35 -7.95
CA VAL A 261 6.27 -14.03 -8.53
C VAL A 261 7.78 -13.84 -8.47
N TYR A 262 8.43 -13.86 -9.62
CA TYR A 262 9.85 -13.56 -9.79
C TYR A 262 10.09 -13.07 -11.22
N ALA A 263 11.21 -12.39 -11.45
CA ALA A 263 11.59 -11.91 -12.76
C ALA A 263 12.63 -12.84 -13.41
N SER A 264 12.57 -13.01 -14.72
CA SER A 264 13.59 -13.76 -15.48
C SER A 264 14.95 -13.04 -15.44
N THR A 265 16.04 -13.80 -15.41
CA THR A 265 17.42 -13.28 -15.49
C THR A 265 18.06 -13.53 -16.84
N GLU A 266 17.37 -14.18 -17.78
CA GLU A 266 17.92 -14.61 -19.08
C GLU A 266 18.48 -13.45 -19.90
N LYS A 267 17.76 -12.32 -19.92
CA LYS A 267 18.19 -11.11 -20.61
C LYS A 267 19.53 -10.59 -20.08
N THR A 268 19.65 -10.55 -18.76
CA THR A 268 20.84 -10.12 -18.03
C THR A 268 22.02 -11.08 -18.25
N GLU A 269 21.76 -12.38 -18.23
CA GLU A 269 22.77 -13.40 -18.50
C GLU A 269 23.29 -13.28 -19.94
N ARG A 270 22.38 -13.16 -20.92
CA ARG A 270 22.72 -13.09 -22.34
C ARG A 270 23.51 -11.83 -22.70
N GLU A 271 23.10 -10.68 -22.17
CA GLU A 271 23.64 -9.38 -22.61
C GLU A 271 24.77 -8.88 -21.71
N LEU A 272 24.78 -9.24 -20.42
CA LEU A 272 25.78 -8.76 -19.45
C LEU A 272 26.67 -9.88 -18.89
N GLY A 273 26.39 -11.15 -19.20
CA GLY A 273 27.08 -12.29 -18.58
C GLY A 273 26.82 -12.41 -17.07
N TRP A 274 25.83 -11.70 -16.53
CA TRP A 274 25.59 -11.64 -15.10
C TRP A 274 24.75 -12.82 -14.60
N LYS A 275 25.21 -13.43 -13.50
CA LYS A 275 24.51 -14.48 -12.75
C LYS A 275 24.63 -14.20 -11.25
N ALA A 276 23.51 -14.31 -10.54
CA ALA A 276 23.52 -14.26 -9.08
C ALA A 276 24.39 -15.41 -8.52
N LYS A 277 25.38 -15.07 -7.70
CA LYS A 277 26.31 -16.04 -7.08
C LYS A 277 25.82 -16.59 -5.75
N TYR A 278 24.90 -15.87 -5.11
CA TYR A 278 24.44 -16.13 -3.75
C TYR A 278 22.92 -16.25 -3.73
N GLY A 279 22.39 -17.15 -2.90
CA GLY A 279 20.98 -17.46 -2.79
C GLY A 279 20.39 -17.08 -1.43
N VAL A 280 19.25 -17.69 -1.11
CA VAL A 280 18.54 -17.44 0.14
C VAL A 280 19.35 -17.88 1.38
N ASP A 281 20.15 -18.95 1.28
CA ASP A 281 21.02 -19.44 2.36
C ASP A 281 22.04 -18.38 2.79
N GLU A 282 22.79 -17.84 1.84
CA GLU A 282 23.78 -16.80 2.14
C GLU A 282 23.11 -15.51 2.59
N MET A 283 21.95 -15.18 2.02
CA MET A 283 21.17 -14.01 2.42
C MET A 283 20.73 -14.10 3.89
N CYS A 284 20.08 -15.20 4.30
CA CYS A 284 19.62 -15.38 5.67
C CYS A 284 20.77 -15.51 6.66
N HIS A 285 21.86 -16.19 6.29
CA HIS A 285 23.06 -16.31 7.12
C HIS A 285 23.73 -14.96 7.36
N ASN A 286 23.94 -14.18 6.31
CA ASN A 286 24.52 -12.84 6.43
C ASN A 286 23.60 -11.90 7.19
N GLN A 287 22.29 -11.94 6.93
CA GLN A 287 21.32 -11.14 7.67
C GLN A 287 21.30 -11.48 9.17
N TRP A 288 21.32 -12.78 9.52
CA TRP A 288 21.42 -13.20 10.91
C TRP A 288 22.73 -12.73 11.55
N LYS A 289 23.86 -12.87 10.84
CA LYS A 289 25.16 -12.36 11.29
C LYS A 289 25.15 -10.86 11.55
N CYS A 290 24.56 -10.05 10.66
CA CYS A 290 24.44 -8.61 10.86
C CYS A 290 23.59 -8.26 12.09
N LEU A 291 22.55 -9.05 12.40
CA LEU A 291 21.68 -8.83 13.56
C LEU A 291 22.32 -9.22 14.91
N ILE A 292 23.36 -10.06 14.90
CA ILE A 292 24.08 -10.49 16.11
C ILE A 292 25.41 -9.75 16.32
N VAL A 293 25.80 -8.83 15.41
CA VAL A 293 26.89 -7.91 15.70
C VAL A 293 26.42 -7.02 16.86
N PRO A 294 27.12 -6.99 18.01
CA PRO A 294 26.81 -6.01 19.04
C PRO A 294 26.96 -4.64 18.38
N LEU A 295 25.98 -3.77 18.56
CA LEU A 295 26.23 -2.33 18.49
C LEU A 295 27.37 -2.07 19.49
N ILE A 296 28.60 -2.02 18.99
CA ILE A 296 29.75 -1.44 19.68
C ILE A 296 29.62 0.07 19.52
#